data_AF-A0A1Y4GFA4-F1
#
_entry.id   AF-A0A1Y4GFA4-F1
#
_cell.length_a   1.000
_cell.length_b   1.000
_cell.length_c   1.000
_cell.angle_alpha   90.00
_cell.angle_beta   90.00
_cell.angle_gamma   90.00
#
_symmetry.space_group_name_H-M   'P 1'
#
loop_
_entity.id
_entity.type
_entity.pdbx_description
1 polymer ?
#
loop_
_entity_poly.entity_id
_entity_poly.type
_entity_poly.pdbx_seq_one_letter_code
_entity_poly.pdbx_strand_id
1 'polypeptide(L)'
;MARRPFYDSAAWQRCRDGYIASVFGICERCGRPGYIVHHKQPITDGNVDDPEITLNWDNLEYLCLECHNREHFGTEPTREDVRFDASGQLIKA
;
A
#
# COMPACT_ATOMS: atom_id res chain seq x y z
N MET A 1 5.88 -7.10 -15.37
CA MET A 1 6.02 -6.46 -14.05
C MET A 1 7.49 -6.47 -13.66
N ALA A 2 8.23 -5.38 -13.89
CA ALA A 2 9.68 -5.32 -13.66
C ALA A 2 10.08 -5.57 -12.19
N ARG A 3 9.15 -5.37 -11.25
CA ARG A 3 9.43 -5.42 -9.79
C ARG A 3 9.13 -6.76 -9.13
N ARG A 4 8.61 -7.73 -9.87
CA ARG A 4 8.29 -9.06 -9.33
C ARG A 4 9.52 -9.77 -8.71
N PRO A 5 10.73 -9.72 -9.31
CA PRO A 5 11.91 -10.33 -8.70
C PRO A 5 12.27 -9.78 -7.32
N PHE A 6 12.07 -8.48 -7.09
CA PHE A 6 12.29 -7.87 -5.77
C PHE A 6 11.32 -8.44 -4.73
N TYR A 7 10.01 -8.45 -5.04
CA TYR A 7 9.00 -8.97 -4.12
C TYR A 7 9.10 -10.49 -3.89
N ASP A 8 9.69 -11.23 -4.83
CA ASP A 8 10.00 -12.65 -4.68
C ASP A 8 11.36 -12.89 -3.97
N SER A 9 12.14 -11.83 -3.72
CA SER A 9 13.46 -11.95 -3.09
C SER A 9 13.36 -12.33 -1.61
N ALA A 10 14.33 -13.13 -1.15
CA ALA A 10 14.42 -13.50 0.26
C ALA A 10 14.73 -12.30 1.16
N ALA A 11 15.36 -11.25 0.64
CA ALA A 11 15.64 -10.02 1.37
C ALA A 11 14.33 -9.28 1.71
N TRP A 12 13.45 -9.07 0.73
CA TRP A 12 12.15 -8.47 0.95
C TRP A 12 11.28 -9.32 1.89
N GLN A 13 11.20 -10.63 1.68
CA GLN A 13 10.38 -11.51 2.52
C GLN A 13 10.79 -11.43 4.00
N ARG A 14 12.10 -11.47 4.30
CA ARG A 14 12.60 -11.31 5.67
C ARG A 14 12.33 -9.93 6.25
N CYS A 15 12.54 -8.87 5.46
CA CYS A 15 12.26 -7.50 5.90
C CYS A 15 10.78 -7.32 6.22
N ARG A 16 9.90 -7.75 5.32
CA ARG A 16 8.45 -7.73 5.47
C ARG A 16 8.01 -8.48 6.73
N ASP A 17 8.46 -9.72 6.90
CA ASP A 17 8.04 -10.55 8.03
C ASP A 17 8.55 -9.98 9.37
N GLY A 18 9.79 -9.45 9.39
CA GLY A 18 10.35 -8.75 10.55
C GLY A 18 9.60 -7.47 10.91
N TYR A 19 9.23 -6.67 9.90
CA TYR A 19 8.47 -5.44 10.11
C TYR A 19 7.05 -5.72 10.61
N ILE A 20 6.35 -6.72 10.05
CA ILE A 20 5.03 -7.15 10.55
C ILE A 20 5.11 -7.57 12.02
N ALA A 21 6.16 -8.31 12.39
CA ALA A 21 6.35 -8.76 13.77
C ALA A 21 6.62 -7.58 14.73
N SER A 22 7.36 -6.56 14.30
CA SER A 22 7.69 -5.40 15.15
C SER A 22 6.45 -4.56 15.51
N VAL A 23 5.44 -4.54 14.64
CA VAL A 23 4.15 -3.87 14.86
C VAL A 23 3.04 -4.82 15.30
N PHE A 24 3.40 -6.02 15.78
CA PHE A 24 2.48 -7.02 16.32
C PHE A 24 1.36 -7.46 15.35
N GLY A 25 1.59 -7.34 14.05
CA GLY A 25 0.57 -7.64 13.03
C GLY A 25 -0.62 -6.67 13.04
N ILE A 26 -0.47 -5.48 13.64
CA ILE A 26 -1.52 -4.48 13.77
C ILE A 26 -1.33 -3.38 12.73
N CYS A 27 -2.44 -2.97 12.11
CA CYS A 27 -2.49 -1.81 11.22
C CYS A 27 -2.13 -0.55 11.99
N GLU A 28 -1.06 0.12 11.55
CA GLU A 28 -0.49 1.28 12.24
C GLU A 28 -1.40 2.52 12.23
N ARG A 29 -2.38 2.58 11.31
CA ARG A 29 -3.32 3.70 11.22
C ARG A 29 -4.59 3.54 12.04
N CYS A 30 -5.08 2.31 12.22
CA CYS A 30 -6.42 2.09 12.82
C CYS A 30 -6.47 1.05 13.95
N GLY A 31 -5.36 0.37 14.26
CA GLY A 31 -5.30 -0.60 15.36
C GLY A 31 -6.00 -1.94 15.10
N ARG A 32 -6.59 -2.16 13.92
CA ARG A 32 -7.15 -3.46 13.49
C ARG A 32 -6.05 -4.39 12.94
N PRO A 33 -6.30 -5.69 12.74
CA PRO A 33 -5.34 -6.56 12.06
C PRO A 33 -4.89 -5.97 10.72
N GLY A 34 -3.58 -5.97 10.47
CA GLY A 34 -3.01 -5.54 9.20
C GLY A 34 -3.17 -6.59 8.10
N TYR A 35 -2.78 -6.21 6.88
CA TYR A 35 -2.93 -7.04 5.68
C TYR A 35 -1.71 -6.94 4.77
N ILE A 36 -1.20 -5.72 4.53
CA ILE A 36 -0.16 -5.43 3.56
C ILE A 36 0.88 -4.48 4.15
N VAL A 37 2.17 -4.75 3.90
CA VAL A 37 3.24 -3.77 4.13
C VAL A 37 3.29 -2.84 2.91
N HIS A 38 3.11 -1.55 3.18
CA HIS A 38 3.08 -0.47 2.23
C HIS A 38 4.41 0.30 2.25
N HIS A 39 4.93 0.66 1.08
CA HIS A 39 6.06 1.59 0.95
C HIS A 39 5.53 3.02 0.86
N LYS A 40 5.87 3.88 1.83
CA LYS A 40 5.45 5.30 1.88
C LYS A 40 5.99 6.07 0.67
N GLN A 41 7.29 5.92 0.40
CA GLN A 41 7.91 6.30 -0.86
C GLN A 41 7.79 5.14 -1.85
N PRO A 42 7.09 5.31 -2.99
CA PRO A 42 6.89 4.23 -3.94
C PRO A 42 8.19 3.70 -4.55
N ILE A 43 8.26 2.38 -4.67
CA ILE A 43 9.29 1.72 -5.49
C ILE A 43 8.98 1.98 -6.95
N THR A 44 9.98 2.42 -7.70
CA THR A 44 10.00 2.66 -9.14
C THR A 44 11.07 1.79 -9.79
N ASP A 45 11.09 1.72 -11.12
CA ASP A 45 12.10 0.92 -11.82
C ASP A 45 13.51 1.53 -11.69
N GLY A 46 13.60 2.82 -11.34
CA GLY A 46 14.88 3.53 -11.14
C GLY A 46 15.43 3.47 -9.71
N ASN A 47 14.66 2.92 -8.74
CA ASN A 47 15.10 2.86 -7.34
C ASN A 47 14.92 1.47 -6.70
N VAL A 48 14.55 0.44 -7.47
CA VAL A 48 14.27 -0.91 -6.96
C VAL A 48 15.51 -1.61 -6.36
N ASP A 49 16.70 -1.19 -6.75
CA ASP A 49 17.96 -1.73 -6.22
C ASP A 49 18.51 -0.91 -5.03
N ASP A 50 17.82 0.16 -4.61
CA ASP A 50 18.20 0.98 -3.47
C ASP A 50 17.62 0.42 -2.15
N PRO A 51 18.44 -0.16 -1.25
CA PRO A 51 17.95 -0.71 0.02
C PRO A 51 17.41 0.37 0.97
N GLU A 52 17.85 1.63 0.85
CA GLU A 52 17.36 2.74 1.68
C GLU A 52 15.91 3.11 1.34
N ILE A 53 15.42 2.70 0.17
CA ILE A 53 14.02 2.83 -0.25
C ILE A 53 13.27 1.50 -0.08
N THR A 54 13.88 0.39 -0.50
CA THR A 54 13.17 -0.88 -0.63
C THR A 54 13.07 -1.69 0.67
N LEU A 55 14.06 -1.56 1.56
CA LEU A 55 14.18 -2.37 2.79
C LEU A 55 14.25 -1.52 4.08
N ASN A 56 14.26 -0.20 3.98
CA ASN A 56 14.28 0.70 5.12
C ASN A 56 12.92 0.72 5.85
N TRP A 57 12.93 0.38 7.13
CA TRP A 57 11.74 0.33 7.97
C TRP A 57 11.04 1.69 8.13
N ASP A 58 11.78 2.80 8.09
CA ASP A 58 11.18 4.13 8.15
C ASP A 58 10.29 4.42 6.93
N ASN A 59 10.58 3.76 5.80
CA ASN A 59 9.79 3.84 4.58
C ASN A 59 8.63 2.82 4.51
N LEU A 60 8.45 2.00 5.54
CA LEU A 60 7.39 1.00 5.59
C LEU A 60 6.24 1.42 6.50
N GLU A 61 5.06 0.86 6.24
CA GLU A 61 3.89 0.95 7.10
C GLU A 61 3.06 -0.33 6.94
N TYR A 62 2.63 -0.96 8.03
CA TYR A 62 1.74 -2.12 7.96
C TYR A 62 0.29 -1.68 8.05
N LEU A 63 -0.49 -1.96 6.99
CA LEU A 63 -1.84 -1.44 6.83
C LEU A 63 -2.85 -2.55 6.62
N CYS A 64 -4.07 -2.34 7.13
CA CYS A 64 -5.23 -3.10 6.68
C CYS A 64 -5.61 -2.65 5.26
N LEU A 65 -6.35 -3.49 4.53
CA LEU A 65 -6.71 -3.23 3.14
C LEU A 65 -7.47 -1.91 2.96
N GLU A 66 -8.34 -1.55 3.91
CA GLU A 66 -9.10 -0.30 3.85
C GLU A 66 -8.20 0.94 3.99
N CYS A 67 -7.26 0.93 4.95
CA CYS A 67 -6.31 2.02 5.13
C CYS A 67 -5.37 2.14 3.93
N HIS A 68 -4.90 1.02 3.38
CA HIS A 68 -4.08 0.99 2.17
C HIS A 68 -4.84 1.55 0.95
N ASN A 69 -6.10 1.15 0.74
CA ASN A 69 -6.90 1.66 -0.36
C ASN A 69 -7.19 3.16 -0.22
N ARG A 70 -7.40 3.64 1.01
CA ARG A 70 -7.58 5.08 1.26
C ARG A 70 -6.34 5.90 0.91
N GLU A 71 -5.15 5.34 1.11
CA GLU A 71 -3.89 5.98 0.69
C GLU A 71 -3.80 6.09 -0.84
N HIS A 72 -4.11 5.02 -1.57
CA HIS A 72 -3.99 4.99 -3.04
C HIS A 72 -5.18 5.60 -3.79
N PHE A 73 -6.37 5.57 -3.21
CA PHE A 73 -7.65 5.87 -3.85
C PHE A 73 -8.52 6.78 -2.97
N GLY A 74 -7.92 7.59 -2.10
CA GLY A 74 -8.64 8.52 -1.22
C GLY A 74 -9.41 9.62 -1.95
N THR A 75 -9.26 9.73 -3.27
CA THR A 75 -10.10 10.54 -4.14
C THR A 75 -11.24 9.69 -4.69
N GLU A 76 -12.42 10.28 -4.81
CA GLU A 76 -13.56 9.64 -5.47
C GLU A 76 -13.12 9.04 -6.82
N PRO A 77 -13.52 7.79 -7.13
CA PRO A 77 -13.18 7.17 -8.41
C PRO A 77 -13.84 7.88 -9.59
N THR A 78 -14.78 8.79 -9.31
CA THR A 78 -15.45 9.65 -10.26
C THR A 78 -14.83 11.04 -10.30
N ARG A 79 -14.87 11.67 -11.48
CA ARG A 79 -14.61 13.11 -11.59
C ARG A 79 -15.65 13.88 -10.78
N GLU A 80 -15.31 15.09 -10.35
CA GLU A 80 -16.18 15.96 -9.56
C GLU A 80 -17.56 16.22 -10.20
N ASP A 81 -17.66 16.12 -11.53
CA ASP A 81 -18.88 16.38 -12.29
C ASP A 81 -19.78 15.16 -12.50
N VAL A 82 -19.44 13.98 -11.96
CA VAL A 82 -20.24 12.75 -12.13
C VAL A 82 -20.39 11.93 -10.84
N ARG A 83 -21.51 11.23 -10.68
CA ARG A 83 -21.79 10.29 -9.58
C ARG A 83 -22.60 9.09 -10.04
N PHE A 84 -22.61 8.01 -9.27
CA PHE A 84 -23.52 6.89 -9.51
C PHE A 84 -24.90 7.18 -8.90
N ASP A 85 -25.98 6.92 -9.65
CA ASP A 85 -27.35 6.94 -9.12
C ASP A 85 -27.71 5.63 -8.40
N ALA A 86 -28.93 5.56 -7.85
CA ALA A 86 -29.40 4.37 -7.12
C ALA A 86 -29.51 3.10 -7.99
N SER A 87 -29.52 3.24 -9.32
CA SER A 87 -29.48 2.13 -10.27
C SER A 87 -28.06 1.72 -10.68
N GLY A 88 -27.04 2.45 -10.19
CA GLY A 88 -25.64 2.25 -10.54
C GLY A 88 -25.24 2.87 -11.87
N GLN A 89 -26.05 3.78 -12.44
CA GLN A 89 -25.67 4.51 -13.65
C GLN A 89 -24.82 5.74 -13.32
N LEU A 90 -23.80 6.00 -14.13
CA LEU A 90 -22.98 7.20 -14.03
C LEU A 90 -23.73 8.39 -14.62
N ILE A 91 -24.14 9.32 -13.76
CA ILE A 91 -24.86 10.54 -14.12
C ILE A 91 -24.03 11.78 -13.80
N LYS A 92 -24.38 12.92 -14.40
CA LYS A 92 -23.82 14.21 -14.00
C LYS A 92 -24.24 14.52 -12.55
N ALA A 93 -23.28 14.93 -11.71
CA ALA A 93 -23.50 15.24 -10.29
C ALA A 93 -24.41 16.45 -10.09
#